data_AF-A0A383BJP7-F1
#
_entry.id   AF-A0A383BJP7-F1
#
_cell.length_a   1.000
_cell.length_b   1.000
_cell.length_c   1.000
_cell.angle_alpha   90.00
_cell.angle_beta   90.00
_cell.angle_gamma   90.00
#
_symmetry.space_group_name_H-M   'P 1'
#
loop_
_entity.id
_entity.type
_entity.pdbx_description
1 polymer ?
#
loop_
_entity_poly.entity_id
_entity_poly.type
_entity_poly.pdbx_seq_one_letter_code
_entity_poly.pdbx_strand_id
1 'polypeptide(L)'
;AGYDFVFNGVSRHENNNYKGFKGDLTVLKNNKEVVRLYPEKRQYQTGMPMTEAAIDPSISRDLYVALGESLGGGAWSVRIYYKPLVRWIWLGGLMIAIGALFAAIDRRYFLRIKS
;
A
#
# COMPACT_ATOMS: atom_id res chain seq x y z
N ALA A 1 13.17 15.67 -3.53
CA ALA A 1 12.02 14.98 -2.89
C ALA A 1 11.55 15.88 -1.76
N GLY A 2 10.27 16.28 -1.74
CA GLY A 2 9.72 17.28 -0.82
C GLY A 2 8.32 16.88 -0.41
N TYR A 3 8.25 15.79 0.36
CA TYR A 3 7.02 15.37 1.03
C TYR A 3 7.19 15.65 2.50
N ASP A 4 6.25 16.41 3.06
CA ASP A 4 6.18 16.63 4.49
C ASP A 4 5.12 15.68 5.05
N PHE A 5 5.50 14.96 6.10
CA PHE A 5 4.63 14.02 6.78
C PHE A 5 4.24 14.63 8.12
N VAL A 6 2.96 14.97 8.26
CA VAL A 6 2.41 15.49 9.50
C VAL A 6 1.67 14.37 10.20
N PHE A 7 2.15 14.01 11.39
CA PHE A 7 1.47 13.07 12.26
C PHE A 7 0.51 13.83 13.16
N ASN A 8 -0.79 13.75 12.85
CA ASN A 8 -1.83 14.47 13.60
C ASN A 8 -2.16 13.78 14.93
N GLY A 9 -1.81 12.50 15.07
CA GLY A 9 -1.94 11.75 16.31
C GLY A 9 -2.54 10.36 16.12
N VAL A 10 -2.93 9.75 17.23
CA VAL A 10 -3.58 8.44 17.26
C VAL A 10 -4.89 8.53 18.00
N SER A 11 -5.96 8.04 17.39
CA SER A 11 -7.25 7.88 18.02
C SER A 11 -7.44 6.41 18.41
N ARG A 12 -8.03 6.16 19.57
CA ARG A 12 -8.44 4.79 19.94
C ARG A 12 -9.74 4.48 19.22
N HIS A 13 -9.77 3.38 18.48
CA HIS A 13 -10.97 2.91 17.80
C HIS A 13 -11.40 1.58 18.42
N GLU A 14 -12.62 1.52 18.92
CA GLU A 14 -13.20 0.32 19.51
C GLU A 14 -14.44 -0.05 18.70
N ASN A 15 -14.39 -1.23 18.11
CA ASN A 15 -15.49 -1.82 17.38
C ASN A 15 -15.83 -3.17 18.04
N ASN A 16 -17.04 -3.68 17.83
CA ASN A 16 -17.53 -4.89 18.49
C ASN A 16 -16.66 -6.14 18.23
N ASN A 17 -15.88 -6.13 17.14
CA ASN A 17 -15.02 -7.23 16.73
C ASN A 17 -13.53 -7.03 17.04
N TYR A 18 -13.08 -5.79 17.29
CA TYR A 18 -11.67 -5.51 17.55
C TYR A 18 -11.50 -4.17 18.27
N LYS A 19 -10.50 -4.12 19.15
CA LYS A 19 -10.03 -2.87 19.76
C LYS A 19 -8.75 -2.47 19.06
N GLY A 20 -8.56 -1.19 18.78
CA GLY A 20 -7.40 -0.78 18.02
C GLY A 20 -7.06 0.69 18.17
N PHE A 21 -6.04 1.07 17.42
CA PHE A 21 -5.52 2.42 17.34
C PHE A 21 -5.47 2.82 15.88
N LYS A 22 -6.03 3.98 15.56
CA LYS A 22 -6.02 4.56 14.22
C LYS A 22 -5.14 5.79 14.23
N GLY A 23 -4.00 5.70 13.56
CA GLY A 23 -3.12 6.82 13.32
C GLY A 23 -3.69 7.74 12.25
N ASP A 24 -3.39 9.01 12.34
CA ASP A 24 -3.74 10.02 11.34
C ASP A 24 -2.47 10.68 10.83
N LEU A 25 -2.15 10.41 9.55
CA LEU A 25 -1.01 10.99 8.85
C LEU A 25 -1.48 11.80 7.65
N THR A 26 -1.07 13.06 7.59
CA THR A 26 -1.27 13.90 6.41
C THR A 26 0.03 14.00 5.64
N VAL A 27 -0.02 13.69 4.34
CA VAL A 27 1.11 13.83 3.43
C VAL A 27 0.92 15.09 2.60
N LEU A 28 1.83 16.04 2.78
CA LEU A 28 1.86 17.31 2.07
C LEU A 28 2.94 17.25 0.99
N LYS A 29 2.68 17.91 -0.14
CA LYS A 29 3.68 18.18 -1.17
C LYS A 29 3.53 19.64 -1.59
N ASN A 30 4.61 20.41 -1.49
CA ASN A 30 4.60 21.85 -1.80
C ASN A 30 3.47 22.60 -1.05
N ASN A 31 3.33 22.35 0.26
CA ASN A 31 2.25 22.91 1.10
C ASN A 31 0.80 22.56 0.70
N LYS A 32 0.59 21.60 -0.22
CA LYS A 32 -0.74 21.09 -0.54
C LYS A 32 -0.92 19.68 -0.02
N GLU A 33 -2.06 19.42 0.62
CA GLU A 33 -2.45 18.08 1.03
C GLU A 33 -2.62 17.20 -0.21
N VAL A 34 -1.81 16.15 -0.29
CA VAL A 34 -1.90 15.17 -1.37
C VAL A 34 -2.81 14.03 -0.96
N VAL A 35 -2.60 13.52 0.26
CA VAL A 35 -3.36 12.39 0.79
C VAL A 35 -3.31 12.36 2.31
N ARG A 36 -4.38 11.83 2.91
CA ARG A 36 -4.45 11.49 4.33
C ARG A 36 -4.51 9.98 4.49
N LEU A 37 -3.56 9.44 5.23
CA LEU A 37 -3.35 8.03 5.46
C LEU A 37 -3.75 7.69 6.89
N TYR A 38 -4.54 6.63 7.04
CA TYR A 38 -5.02 6.19 8.34
C TYR A 38 -4.51 4.79 8.69
N PRO A 39 -3.24 4.64 9.08
CA PRO A 39 -2.73 3.33 9.47
C PRO A 39 -3.42 2.86 10.75
N GLU A 40 -3.88 1.62 10.77
CA GLU A 40 -4.63 1.05 11.89
C GLU A 40 -3.83 -0.08 12.54
N LYS A 41 -3.87 -0.17 13.86
CA LYS A 41 -3.37 -1.33 14.61
C LYS A 41 -4.55 -1.96 15.32
N ARG A 42 -4.89 -3.19 14.93
CA ARG A 42 -6.07 -3.93 15.37
C ARG A 42 -5.64 -5.03 16.33
N GLN A 43 -6.25 -5.05 17.51
CA GLN A 43 -6.12 -6.10 18.49
C GLN A 43 -7.45 -6.82 18.60
N TYR A 44 -7.45 -8.06 18.14
CA TYR A 44 -8.61 -8.95 18.23
C TYR A 44 -8.66 -9.59 19.62
N GLN A 45 -9.86 -9.91 20.09
CA GLN A 45 -10.08 -10.56 21.38
C GLN A 45 -9.44 -11.96 21.45
N THR A 46 -9.32 -12.61 20.30
CA THR A 46 -8.68 -13.93 20.15
C THR A 46 -7.73 -13.86 18.96
N GLY A 47 -6.44 -13.59 19.20
CA GLY A 47 -5.42 -13.56 18.14
C GLY A 47 -4.23 -12.67 18.45
N MET A 48 -3.24 -12.68 17.54
CA MET A 48 -2.10 -11.77 17.60
C MET A 48 -2.50 -10.37 17.11
N PRO A 49 -1.92 -9.30 17.66
CA PRO A 49 -2.15 -7.93 17.17
C PRO A 49 -1.70 -7.80 15.71
N MET A 50 -2.55 -7.22 14.88
CA MET A 50 -2.32 -7.06 13.44
C MET A 50 -2.23 -5.57 13.10
N THR A 51 -1.27 -5.21 12.24
CA THR A 51 -1.09 -3.83 11.78
C THR A 51 -1.56 -3.72 10.35
N GLU A 52 -2.57 -2.88 10.13
CA GLU A 52 -3.10 -2.53 8.82
C GLU A 52 -2.41 -1.25 8.34
N ALA A 53 -1.48 -1.42 7.40
CA ALA A 53 -0.78 -0.31 6.80
C ALA A 53 -1.74 0.48 5.91
N ALA A 54 -1.70 1.81 6.01
CA ALA A 54 -2.37 2.67 5.06
C ALA A 54 -1.51 2.82 3.82
N ILE A 55 -2.09 2.51 2.67
CA ILE A 55 -1.44 2.55 1.37
C ILE A 55 -2.13 3.63 0.56
N ASP A 56 -1.38 4.60 0.06
CA ASP A 56 -1.84 5.49 -1.01
C ASP A 56 -1.20 5.04 -2.32
N PRO A 57 -1.94 4.30 -3.17
CA PRO A 57 -1.43 3.87 -4.44
C PRO A 57 -1.56 5.01 -5.45
N SER A 58 -0.44 5.61 -5.86
CA SER A 58 -0.40 6.66 -6.90
C SER A 58 0.31 6.16 -8.16
N ILE A 59 0.03 6.77 -9.32
CA ILE A 59 0.62 6.38 -10.62
C ILE A 59 2.16 6.51 -10.61
N SER A 60 2.69 7.47 -9.85
CA SER A 60 4.13 7.76 -9.81
C SER A 60 4.87 7.17 -8.62
N ARG A 61 4.18 6.81 -7.54
CA ARG A 61 4.77 6.34 -6.28
C ARG A 61 3.73 5.63 -5.43
N ASP A 62 4.15 4.60 -4.72
CA ASP A 62 3.32 3.97 -3.70
C ASP A 62 3.90 4.33 -2.33
N LEU A 63 3.08 5.00 -1.52
CA LEU A 63 3.41 5.39 -0.15
C LEU A 63 2.82 4.34 0.78
N TYR A 64 3.69 3.70 1.55
CA TYR A 64 3.31 2.71 2.55
C TYR A 64 3.58 3.27 3.93
N VAL A 65 2.53 3.40 4.73
CA VAL A 65 2.64 3.88 6.10
C VAL A 65 2.09 2.84 7.05
N ALA A 66 2.92 2.40 7.99
CA ALA A 66 2.55 1.43 9.01
C ALA A 66 2.72 2.05 10.40
N LEU A 67 1.71 1.88 11.25
CA LEU A 67 1.76 2.28 12.66
C LEU A 67 2.48 1.19 13.46
N GLY A 68 3.55 1.55 14.15
CA GLY A 68 4.38 0.66 14.95
C GLY A 68 3.83 0.46 16.37
N GLU A 69 4.73 0.43 17.35
CA GLU A 69 4.35 0.33 18.75
C GLU A 69 4.26 1.70 19.42
N SER A 70 3.46 1.78 20.49
CA SER A 70 3.45 2.93 21.38
C SER A 70 4.77 2.96 22.14
N LEU A 71 5.44 4.11 22.11
CA LEU A 71 6.70 4.35 22.82
C LEU A 71 6.45 4.86 24.26
N GLY A 72 5.19 4.94 24.69
CA GLY A 72 4.79 5.53 25.96
C GLY A 72 4.62 7.06 25.88
N GLY A 73 3.89 7.63 26.85
CA GLY A 73 3.69 9.09 26.92
C GLY A 73 2.92 9.72 25.76
N GLY A 74 2.17 8.93 24.98
CA GLY A 74 1.45 9.39 23.78
C GLY A 74 2.29 9.39 22.50
N ALA A 75 3.57 9.00 22.56
CA ALA A 75 4.42 8.86 21.39
C ALA A 75 4.19 7.49 20.70
N TRP A 76 4.22 7.49 19.37
CA TRP A 76 4.03 6.30 18.54
C TRP A 76 5.13 6.18 17.49
N SER A 77 5.62 4.97 17.27
CA SER A 77 6.52 4.69 16.15
C SER A 77 5.72 4.62 14.85
N VAL A 78 6.18 5.30 13.80
CA VAL A 78 5.58 5.24 12.46
C VAL A 78 6.66 4.83 11.48
N ARG A 79 6.35 3.87 10.61
CA ARG A 79 7.25 3.44 9.52
C ARG A 79 6.67 3.91 8.19
N ILE A 80 7.44 4.73 7.47
CA ILE A 80 7.06 5.26 6.16
C ILE A 80 8.03 4.66 5.14
N TYR A 81 7.49 3.98 4.14
CA TYR A 81 8.25 3.45 3.02
C TYR A 81 7.81 4.13 1.73
N TYR A 82 8.80 4.66 1.02
CA TYR A 82 8.64 5.17 -0.33
C TYR A 82 9.04 4.08 -1.32
N LYS A 83 8.06 3.46 -2.00
CA LYS A 83 8.30 2.43 -3.01
C LYS A 83 7.82 2.92 -4.37
N PRO A 84 8.68 3.55 -5.18
CA PRO A 84 8.32 3.94 -6.52
C PRO A 84 8.25 2.69 -7.43
N LEU A 85 7.44 2.76 -8.49
CA LEU A 85 7.41 1.80 -9.59
C LEU A 85 6.80 0.41 -9.32
N VAL A 86 6.10 0.15 -8.20
CA VAL A 86 5.48 -1.18 -7.98
C VAL A 86 4.45 -1.50 -9.07
N ARG A 87 3.74 -0.49 -9.57
CA ARG A 87 2.82 -0.62 -10.72
C ARG A 87 3.47 -1.13 -12.02
N TRP A 88 4.78 -0.94 -12.19
CA TRP A 88 5.49 -1.41 -13.39
C TRP A 88 5.66 -2.93 -13.42
N ILE A 89 5.67 -3.58 -12.26
CA ILE A 89 5.71 -5.05 -12.17
C ILE A 89 4.44 -5.64 -12.81
N TRP A 90 3.29 -5.05 -12.50
CA TRP A 90 2.00 -5.43 -13.08
C TRP A 90 1.93 -5.11 -14.58
N LEU A 91 2.50 -3.98 -15.01
CA LEU A 91 2.59 -3.63 -16.43
C LEU A 91 3.45 -4.64 -17.21
N GLY A 92 4.55 -5.12 -16.62
CA GLY A 92 5.36 -6.20 -17.20
C GLY A 92 4.56 -7.49 -17.39
N GLY A 93 3.78 -7.88 -16.39
CA GLY A 93 2.86 -9.03 -16.50
C GLY A 93 1.81 -8.84 -17.60
N LEU A 94 1.24 -7.63 -17.72
CA LEU A 94 0.30 -7.29 -18.79
C LEU A 94 0.95 -7.36 -20.17
N MET A 95 2.19 -6.88 -20.32
CA MET A 95 2.94 -6.96 -21.57
C MET A 95 3.22 -8.41 -21.98
N ILE A 96 3.58 -9.27 -21.03
CA ILE A 96 3.76 -10.71 -21.29
C ILE A 96 2.43 -11.34 -21.72
N ALA A 97 1.33 -11.03 -21.04
CA ALA A 97 0.01 -11.55 -21.40
C ALA A 97 -0.42 -11.11 -22.81
N ILE A 98 -0.16 -9.85 -23.18
CA ILE A 98 -0.42 -9.32 -24.53
C ILE A 98 0.47 -10.02 -25.56
N GLY A 99 1.76 -10.22 -25.27
CA GLY A 99 2.67 -10.96 -26.15
C GLY A 99 2.23 -12.41 -26.36
N ALA A 100 1.80 -13.09 -25.29
CA ALA A 100 1.25 -14.44 -25.34
C ALA A 100 -0.05 -14.50 -26.15
N LEU A 101 -0.94 -13.50 -26.00
CA LEU A 101 -2.16 -13.39 -26.77
C LEU A 101 -1.88 -13.23 -28.27
N PHE A 102 -0.93 -12.35 -28.64
CA PHE A 102 -0.52 -12.20 -30.03
C PHE A 102 0.11 -13.48 -30.61
N ALA A 103 0.95 -14.17 -29.83
CA ALA A 103 1.54 -15.45 -30.26
C ALA A 103 0.48 -16.55 -30.45
N ALA A 104 -0.54 -16.59 -29.61
CA ALA A 104 -1.64 -17.56 -29.70
C ALA A 104 -2.58 -17.29 -30.88
N ILE A 105 -2.79 -16.02 -31.24
CA ILE A 105 -3.62 -15.61 -32.39
C ILE A 105 -2.86 -15.78 -33.72
N ASP A 106 -1.53 -15.75 -33.71
CA ASP A 106 -0.74 -15.91 -34.93
C ASP A 106 -0.80 -17.35 -35.47
N ARG A 107 -1.64 -17.52 -36.51
CA ARG A 107 -1.88 -18.76 -37.26
C ARG A 107 -0.61 -19.43 -37.79
N ARG A 108 0.53 -18.73 -37.86
CA ARG A 108 1.81 -19.29 -38.31
C ARG A 108 2.39 -20.34 -37.35
N TYR A 109 2.11 -20.26 -36.05
CA TYR A 109 2.58 -21.26 -35.08
C TYR A 109 1.80 -22.58 -35.14
N PHE A 110 0.55 -22.55 -35.63
CA PHE A 110 -0.30 -23.75 -35.72
C PHE A 110 -0.05 -24.62 -36.96
N LEU A 111 0.67 -24.14 -37.97
CA LEU A 111 0.78 -24.82 -39.28
C LEU A 111 2.01 -25.72 -39.45
N ARG A 112 2.77 -26.01 -38.38
CA ARG A 112 3.92 -26.94 -38.47
C ARG A 112 3.77 -28.19 -37.59
N ILE A 113 2.61 -28.83 -37.67
CA ILE A 113 2.48 -30.26 -37.37
C ILE A 113 1.95 -30.95 -38.63
N LYS A 114 2.87 -31.24 -39.55
CA LYS A 114 2.67 -32.31 -40.54
C LYS A 114 4.05 -32.89 -40.88
N SER A 115 4.36 -34.00 -40.22
CA SER A 115 5.25 -35.05 -40.74
C SER A 115 4.65 -36.39 -40.34
#